data_AF-A0A534RQP1-F1
#
_entry.id   AF-A0A534RQP1-F1
#
_cell.length_a   1.000
_cell.length_b   1.000
_cell.length_c   1.000
_cell.angle_alpha   90.00
_cell.angle_beta   90.00
_cell.angle_gamma   90.00
#
_symmetry.space_group_name_H-M   'P 1'
#
loop_
_entity.id
_entity.type
_entity.pdbx_description
1 polymer ?
#
loop_
_entity_poly.entity_id
_entity_poly.type
_entity_poly.pdbx_seq_one_letter_code
_entity_poly.pdbx_strand_id
1 'polypeptide(L)'
;MRTHPVFLRLEGRHCVIVGGVVAAAGKPITCQRAGAVVTVVAPELMPELAAAAAAGHLRHVDRTYQAGDLAGALLCYASTRDSDLIRRLRAEAERERVLLNVIDTPDASGFIAPAVVERGELQIAVSTGGASPGLAARLRCELEAWLGPEYGPFVSILGAVRRALAADPARRTGVLGQLLASPLLELVRQRRRDDIDALLARIAGDGLTLEGLGVALEERS
;
A
#
# COMPACT_ATOMS: atom_id res chain seq x y z
N MET A 1 -16.96 17.70 4.59
CA MET A 1 -15.86 16.70 4.54
C MET A 1 -14.56 17.45 4.29
N ARG A 2 -13.47 17.16 5.02
CA ARG A 2 -12.18 17.87 4.90
C ARG A 2 -11.06 17.03 4.22
N THR A 3 -11.34 15.77 3.90
CA THR A 3 -10.40 14.83 3.28
C THR A 3 -11.04 14.16 2.06
N HIS A 4 -10.20 13.72 1.11
CA HIS A 4 -10.61 12.95 -0.06
C HIS A 4 -9.78 11.66 -0.12
N PRO A 5 -10.41 10.47 -0.13
CA PRO A 5 -9.68 9.21 -0.13
C PRO A 5 -9.10 8.92 -1.52
N VAL A 6 -7.79 8.69 -1.58
CA VAL A 6 -7.08 8.29 -2.80
C VAL A 6 -6.03 7.23 -2.47
N PHE A 7 -5.76 6.34 -3.41
CA PHE A 7 -4.64 5.41 -3.35
C PHE A 7 -3.52 5.95 -4.25
N LEU A 8 -2.39 6.30 -3.64
CA LEU A 8 -1.24 6.88 -4.36
C LEU A 8 -0.37 5.77 -4.94
N ARG A 9 -0.01 5.91 -6.23
CA ARG A 9 1.00 5.05 -6.87
C ARG A 9 2.39 5.58 -6.52
N LEU A 10 3.17 4.80 -5.79
CA LEU A 10 4.50 5.20 -5.34
C LEU A 10 5.65 4.54 -6.12
N GLU A 11 5.35 3.67 -7.09
CA GLU A 11 6.34 3.03 -7.96
C GLU A 11 7.34 4.04 -8.55
N GLY A 12 8.62 3.89 -8.22
CA GLY A 12 9.70 4.78 -8.66
C GLY A 12 9.62 6.22 -8.13
N ARG A 13 8.67 6.53 -7.23
CA ARG A 13 8.49 7.87 -6.66
C ARG A 13 9.37 8.04 -5.43
N HIS A 14 9.97 9.22 -5.30
CA HIS A 14 10.79 9.57 -4.15
C HIS A 14 9.90 9.88 -2.94
N CYS A 15 10.15 9.17 -1.83
CA CYS A 15 9.50 9.38 -0.54
C CYS A 15 10.55 9.70 0.51
N VAL A 16 10.31 10.76 1.30
CA VAL A 16 11.23 11.22 2.34
C VAL A 16 10.63 10.95 3.71
N ILE A 17 11.41 10.35 4.62
CA ILE A 17 11.04 10.18 6.01
C ILE A 17 11.98 11.01 6.86
N VAL A 18 11.46 11.96 7.62
CA VAL A 18 12.23 12.79 8.54
C VAL A 18 12.05 12.27 9.96
N GLY A 19 13.16 11.84 10.57
CA GLY A 19 13.19 11.18 11.88
C GLY A 19 13.32 9.66 11.78
N GLY A 20 14.09 9.06 12.69
CA GLY A 20 14.45 7.63 12.68
C GLY A 20 13.86 6.81 13.82
N VAL A 21 12.81 7.32 14.49
CA VAL A 21 12.20 6.73 15.70
C VAL A 21 11.02 5.79 15.39
N VAL A 22 10.52 5.07 16.42
CA VAL A 22 9.44 4.06 16.32
C VAL A 22 8.22 4.55 15.54
N ALA A 23 7.77 5.77 15.81
CA ALA A 23 6.60 6.34 15.15
C ALA A 23 6.77 6.46 13.63
N ALA A 24 8.01 6.64 13.14
CA ALA A 24 8.33 6.67 11.72
C ALA A 24 8.57 5.27 11.12
N ALA A 25 8.92 4.27 11.92
CA ALA A 25 9.50 3.00 11.47
C ALA A 25 8.65 2.21 10.45
N GLY A 26 7.33 2.23 10.60
CA GLY A 26 6.43 1.57 9.65
C GLY A 26 6.35 2.26 8.28
N LYS A 27 6.66 3.57 8.19
CA LYS A 27 6.46 4.38 6.97
C LYS A 27 7.45 4.07 5.85
N PRO A 28 8.77 3.92 6.10
CA PRO A 28 9.71 3.44 5.10
C PRO A 28 9.27 2.13 4.46
N ILE A 29 8.88 1.16 5.29
CA ILE A 29 8.51 -0.19 4.84
C ILE A 29 7.25 -0.14 3.96
N THR A 30 6.21 0.59 4.37
CA THR A 30 4.98 0.70 3.56
C THR A 30 5.22 1.42 2.24
N CYS A 31 6.05 2.48 2.23
CA CYS A 31 6.40 3.17 0.99
C CYS A 31 7.21 2.25 0.06
N GLN A 32 8.18 1.51 0.60
CA GLN A 32 9.00 0.57 -0.18
C GLN A 32 8.16 -0.57 -0.77
N ARG A 33 7.24 -1.15 0.01
CA ARG A 33 6.31 -2.18 -0.50
C ARG A 33 5.42 -1.66 -1.65
N ALA A 34 5.16 -0.36 -1.69
CA ALA A 34 4.46 0.32 -2.78
C ALA A 34 5.40 0.80 -3.93
N GLY A 35 6.65 0.33 -3.95
CA GLY A 35 7.63 0.61 -5.01
C GLY A 35 8.35 1.95 -4.89
N ALA A 36 8.26 2.65 -3.76
CA ALA A 36 8.92 3.94 -3.58
C ALA A 36 10.44 3.85 -3.49
N VAL A 37 11.12 4.88 -3.97
CA VAL A 37 12.52 5.16 -3.63
C VAL A 37 12.54 5.92 -2.31
N VAL A 38 12.93 5.26 -1.22
CA VAL A 38 12.82 5.83 0.13
C VAL A 38 14.15 6.46 0.58
N THR A 39 14.10 7.68 1.10
CA THR A 39 15.18 8.32 1.86
C THR A 39 14.73 8.58 3.29
N VAL A 40 15.54 8.20 4.27
CA VAL A 40 15.35 8.53 5.68
C VAL A 40 16.41 9.56 6.10
N VAL A 41 15.99 10.73 6.59
CA VAL A 41 16.85 11.79 7.10
C VAL A 41 16.73 11.82 8.63
N ALA A 42 17.77 11.33 9.30
CA ALA A 42 17.84 11.30 10.76
C ALA A 42 19.29 11.10 11.22
N PRO A 43 19.72 11.71 12.35
CA PRO A 43 21.04 11.45 12.95
C PRO A 43 21.20 10.02 13.50
N GLU A 44 20.09 9.33 13.73
CA GLU A 44 20.09 7.97 14.26
C GLU A 44 18.88 7.22 13.69
N LEU A 45 19.09 5.94 13.41
CA LEU A 45 18.06 5.01 12.99
C LEU A 45 17.88 3.94 14.06
N MET A 46 16.62 3.54 14.26
CA MET A 46 16.37 2.28 14.96
C MET A 46 16.98 1.08 14.21
N PRO A 47 17.27 -0.02 14.93
CA PRO A 47 17.93 -1.19 14.36
C PRO A 47 17.30 -1.72 13.07
N GLU A 48 15.97 -1.75 12.98
CA GLU A 48 15.26 -2.27 11.81
C GLU A 48 15.48 -1.38 10.57
N LEU A 49 15.50 -0.06 10.76
CA LEU A 49 15.77 0.89 9.67
C LEU A 49 17.24 0.89 9.28
N ALA A 50 18.15 0.74 10.25
CA ALA A 50 19.58 0.61 10.00
C ALA A 50 19.87 -0.66 9.19
N ALA A 51 19.23 -1.79 9.53
CA ALA A 51 19.33 -3.04 8.79
C ALA A 51 18.80 -2.90 7.35
N ALA A 52 17.64 -2.24 7.17
CA ALA A 52 17.10 -1.96 5.83
C ALA A 52 18.02 -1.05 5.01
N ALA A 53 18.64 -0.04 5.63
CA ALA A 53 19.62 0.82 4.97
C ALA A 53 20.86 0.02 4.53
N ALA A 54 21.40 -0.83 5.41
CA ALA A 54 22.55 -1.67 5.12
C ALA A 54 22.28 -2.70 4.01
N ALA A 55 21.04 -3.19 3.91
CA ALA A 55 20.59 -4.07 2.84
C ALA A 55 20.30 -3.34 1.51
N GLY A 56 20.48 -2.02 1.45
CA GLY A 56 20.23 -1.21 0.25
C GLY A 56 18.75 -0.99 -0.07
N HIS A 57 17.86 -1.27 0.88
CA HIS A 57 16.41 -1.11 0.71
C HIS A 57 15.94 0.34 0.83
N LEU A 58 16.73 1.19 1.51
CA LEU A 58 16.47 2.62 1.63
C LEU A 58 17.79 3.39 1.69
N ARG A 59 17.73 4.69 1.39
CA ARG A 59 18.86 5.61 1.57
C ARG A 59 18.78 6.25 2.95
N HIS A 60 19.84 6.15 3.76
CA HIS A 60 19.97 6.89 5.01
C HIS A 60 20.83 8.14 4.80
N VAL A 61 20.35 9.27 5.28
CA VAL A 61 21.08 10.54 5.37
C VAL A 61 21.29 10.84 6.85
N ASP A 62 22.51 10.57 7.31
CA ASP A 62 22.92 10.67 8.71
C ASP A 62 23.16 12.13 9.14
N ARG A 63 22.05 12.85 9.30
CA ARG A 63 22.00 14.21 9.86
C ARG A 63 20.56 14.61 10.17
N THR A 64 20.42 15.76 10.82
CA THR A 64 19.13 16.43 10.93
C THR A 64 18.67 16.97 9.57
N TYR A 65 17.35 17.19 9.47
CA TYR A 65 16.73 17.79 8.30
C TYR A 65 17.27 19.19 7.99
N GLN A 66 17.46 19.44 6.70
CA GLN A 66 17.89 20.72 6.13
C GLN A 66 16.95 21.11 4.99
N ALA A 67 16.86 22.42 4.72
CA ALA A 67 16.07 22.91 3.60
C ALA A 67 16.60 22.33 2.28
N GLY A 68 15.69 21.84 1.43
CA GLY A 68 16.02 21.16 0.17
C GLY A 68 15.95 19.63 0.26
N ASP A 69 15.82 19.05 1.45
CA ASP A 69 15.66 17.60 1.60
C ASP A 69 14.35 17.06 1.01
N LEU A 70 13.35 17.92 0.77
CA LEU A 70 12.09 17.52 0.13
C LEU A 70 12.10 17.70 -1.38
N ALA A 71 13.19 18.21 -1.97
CA ALA A 71 13.28 18.45 -3.40
C ALA A 71 13.05 17.17 -4.21
N GLY A 72 12.08 17.20 -5.13
CA GLY A 72 11.72 16.05 -5.98
C GLY A 72 10.92 14.94 -5.28
N ALA A 73 10.65 15.06 -3.98
CA ALA A 73 9.82 14.10 -3.27
C ALA A 73 8.35 14.24 -3.69
N LEU A 74 7.63 13.13 -3.72
CA LEU A 74 6.15 13.15 -3.82
C LEU A 74 5.51 13.22 -2.43
N LEU A 75 6.08 12.49 -1.49
CA LEU A 75 5.50 12.18 -0.19
C LEU A 75 6.54 12.35 0.91
N CYS A 76 6.16 12.98 2.01
CA CYS A 76 7.00 13.11 3.19
C CYS A 76 6.23 12.67 4.45
N TYR A 77 6.84 11.81 5.26
CA TYR A 77 6.42 11.60 6.66
C TYR A 77 7.44 12.21 7.59
N ALA A 78 7.00 12.99 8.56
CA ALA A 78 7.87 13.58 9.58
C ALA A 78 7.45 13.13 10.98
N SER A 79 8.40 12.59 11.75
CA SER A 79 8.21 12.28 13.16
C SER A 79 9.00 13.28 14.00
N THR A 80 8.32 14.33 14.44
CA THR A 80 8.91 15.38 15.29
C THR A 80 7.83 16.10 16.09
N ARG A 81 8.22 16.67 17.25
CA ARG A 81 7.41 17.60 18.04
C ARG A 81 7.98 19.02 18.06
N ASP A 82 9.10 19.25 17.39
CA ASP A 82 9.72 20.57 17.26
C ASP A 82 8.87 21.45 16.33
N SER A 83 8.27 22.49 16.89
CA SER A 83 7.38 23.43 16.18
C SER A 83 8.11 24.20 15.09
N ASP A 84 9.40 24.51 15.25
CA ASP A 84 10.20 25.20 14.25
C ASP A 84 10.54 24.28 13.08
N LEU A 85 10.86 23.01 13.36
CA LEU A 85 11.03 22.01 12.32
C LEU A 85 9.72 21.77 11.56
N ILE A 86 8.58 21.63 12.24
CA ILE A 86 7.26 21.47 11.61
C ILE A 86 6.96 22.65 10.68
N ARG A 87 7.20 23.88 11.14
CA ARG A 87 6.99 25.10 10.34
C ARG A 87 7.85 25.10 9.07
N ARG A 88 9.14 24.73 9.17
CA ARG A 88 10.05 24.63 8.02
C ARG A 88 9.61 23.54 7.03
N LEU A 89 9.27 22.35 7.53
CA LEU A 89 8.76 21.24 6.71
C LEU A 89 7.49 21.63 5.96
N ARG A 90 6.54 22.30 6.62
CA ARG A 90 5.30 22.76 5.99
C ARG A 90 5.57 23.77 4.87
N ALA A 91 6.40 24.76 5.14
CA ALA A 91 6.75 25.78 4.15
C ALA A 91 7.44 25.18 2.93
N GLU A 92 8.38 24.25 3.13
CA GLU A 92 9.05 23.57 2.02
C GLU A 92 8.10 22.63 1.27
N ALA A 93 7.29 21.84 1.98
CA ALA A 93 6.33 20.93 1.36
C ALA A 93 5.31 21.67 0.51
N GLU A 94 4.82 22.83 0.95
CA GLU A 94 3.92 23.68 0.15
C GLU A 94 4.61 24.20 -1.12
N ARG A 95 5.83 24.71 -0.97
CA ARG A 95 6.63 25.24 -2.09
C ARG A 95 6.94 24.17 -3.15
N GLU A 96 7.29 22.97 -2.71
CA GLU A 96 7.68 21.83 -3.56
C GLU A 96 6.48 20.95 -3.96
N ARG A 97 5.28 21.25 -3.46
CA ARG A 97 4.04 20.45 -3.64
C ARG A 97 4.17 19.00 -3.17
N VAL A 98 4.87 18.80 -2.05
CA VAL A 98 5.04 17.50 -1.40
C VAL A 98 3.87 17.23 -0.47
N LEU A 99 3.31 16.03 -0.54
CA LEU A 99 2.31 15.58 0.43
C LEU A 99 2.99 15.31 1.77
N LEU A 100 2.83 16.22 2.73
CA LEU A 100 3.42 16.10 4.06
C LEU A 100 2.42 15.49 5.07
N ASN A 101 2.86 14.48 5.81
CA ASN A 101 2.20 14.01 7.02
C ASN A 101 3.16 14.13 8.20
N VAL A 102 2.78 14.96 9.18
CA VAL A 102 3.46 15.05 10.46
C VAL A 102 2.76 14.10 11.42
N ILE A 103 3.48 13.07 11.86
CA ILE A 103 2.92 11.98 12.66
C ILE A 103 2.41 12.55 13.99
N ASP A 104 1.23 12.08 14.40
CA ASP A 104 0.48 12.54 15.58
C ASP A 104 0.16 14.05 15.61
N THR A 105 0.34 14.77 14.49
CA THR A 105 0.02 16.20 14.36
C THR A 105 -0.88 16.47 13.14
N PRO A 106 -2.18 16.12 13.21
CA PRO A 106 -3.11 16.25 12.08
C PRO A 106 -3.21 17.67 11.51
N ASP A 107 -3.19 18.70 12.35
CA ASP A 107 -3.32 20.11 11.93
C ASP A 107 -2.08 20.63 11.16
N ALA A 108 -0.96 19.91 11.26
CA ALA A 108 0.26 20.19 10.51
C ALA A 108 0.40 19.33 9.24
N SER A 109 -0.56 18.45 8.96
CA SER A 109 -0.49 17.46 7.89
C SER A 109 -1.39 17.83 6.70
N GLY A 110 -0.88 17.67 5.49
CA GLY A 110 -1.64 17.80 4.24
C GLY A 110 -2.48 16.57 3.89
N PHE A 111 -2.22 15.43 4.53
CA PHE A 111 -3.03 14.22 4.43
C PHE A 111 -3.02 13.42 5.72
N ILE A 112 -4.01 12.54 5.88
CA ILE A 112 -4.12 11.63 7.02
C ILE A 112 -3.76 10.23 6.54
N ALA A 113 -2.80 9.60 7.23
CA ALA A 113 -2.51 8.19 7.01
C ALA A 113 -3.68 7.33 7.57
N PRO A 114 -4.37 6.55 6.73
CA PRO A 114 -5.47 5.70 7.18
C PRO A 114 -4.97 4.44 7.90
N ALA A 115 -5.86 3.77 8.62
CA ALA A 115 -5.66 2.37 8.98
C ALA A 115 -5.92 1.51 7.73
N VAL A 116 -5.00 0.63 7.36
CA VAL A 116 -5.06 -0.13 6.10
C VAL A 116 -5.14 -1.62 6.39
N VAL A 117 -6.12 -2.28 5.77
CA VAL A 117 -6.19 -3.74 5.64
C VAL A 117 -5.62 -4.11 4.28
N GLU A 118 -4.82 -5.17 4.21
CA GLU A 118 -4.15 -5.61 2.98
C GLU A 118 -4.21 -7.13 2.82
N ARG A 119 -4.56 -7.59 1.61
CA ARG A 119 -4.52 -8.99 1.17
C ARG A 119 -3.96 -9.06 -0.24
N GLY A 120 -2.64 -9.20 -0.38
CA GLY A 120 -1.97 -9.01 -1.67
C GLY A 120 -2.30 -7.62 -2.23
N GLU A 121 -2.84 -7.56 -3.45
CA GLU A 121 -3.24 -6.30 -4.10
C GLU A 121 -4.56 -5.70 -3.56
N LEU A 122 -5.35 -6.44 -2.78
CA LEU A 122 -6.57 -5.90 -2.17
C LEU A 122 -6.21 -5.01 -0.98
N GLN A 123 -6.67 -3.76 -1.02
CA GLN A 123 -6.51 -2.82 0.08
C GLN A 123 -7.84 -2.20 0.51
N ILE A 124 -8.06 -2.05 1.82
CA ILE A 124 -9.15 -1.26 2.39
C ILE A 124 -8.55 -0.22 3.34
N ALA A 125 -8.82 1.05 3.06
CA ALA A 125 -8.40 2.16 3.89
C ALA A 125 -9.56 2.67 4.76
N VAL A 126 -9.37 2.68 6.07
CA VAL A 126 -10.33 3.21 7.05
C VAL A 126 -9.79 4.50 7.63
N SER A 127 -10.60 5.56 7.57
CA SER A 127 -10.27 6.86 8.16
C SER A 127 -11.49 7.48 8.82
N THR A 128 -11.27 8.09 9.98
CA THR A 128 -12.25 8.92 10.70
C THR A 128 -12.00 10.41 10.48
N GLY A 129 -11.17 10.78 9.49
CA GLY A 129 -10.77 12.16 9.27
C GLY A 129 -9.96 12.75 10.44
N GLY A 130 -9.33 11.91 11.26
CA GLY A 130 -8.58 12.31 12.46
C GLY A 130 -9.42 12.34 13.74
N ALA A 131 -10.74 12.16 13.66
CA ALA A 131 -11.63 12.28 14.83
C ALA A 131 -11.46 11.13 15.84
N SER A 132 -11.16 9.92 15.37
CA SER A 132 -10.94 8.76 16.23
C SER A 132 -9.99 7.75 15.58
N PRO A 133 -8.68 7.85 15.83
CA PRO A 133 -7.70 6.85 15.40
C PRO A 133 -8.00 5.45 15.97
N GLY A 134 -8.49 5.39 17.21
CA GLY A 134 -8.85 4.14 17.88
C GLY A 134 -9.99 3.38 17.19
N LEU A 135 -11.03 4.08 16.73
CA LEU A 135 -12.11 3.46 15.95
C LEU A 135 -11.60 2.95 14.59
N ALA A 136 -10.78 3.73 13.90
CA ALA A 136 -10.20 3.29 12.62
C ALA A 136 -9.33 2.04 12.79
N ALA A 137 -8.53 1.98 13.86
CA ALA A 137 -7.72 0.81 14.19
C ALA A 137 -8.57 -0.41 14.53
N ARG A 138 -9.65 -0.24 15.31
CA ARG A 138 -10.59 -1.32 15.63
C ARG A 138 -11.27 -1.89 14.38
N LEU A 139 -11.80 -1.02 13.51
CA LEU A 139 -12.45 -1.44 12.26
C LEU A 139 -11.47 -2.15 11.32
N ARG A 140 -10.21 -1.68 11.24
CA ARG A 140 -9.15 -2.40 10.52
C ARG A 140 -8.97 -3.82 11.05
N CYS A 141 -8.89 -4.02 12.37
CA CYS A 141 -8.76 -5.35 12.95
C CYS A 141 -9.97 -6.26 12.64
N GLU A 142 -11.19 -5.72 12.75
CA GLU A 142 -12.42 -6.46 12.43
C GLU A 142 -12.47 -6.88 10.95
N LEU A 143 -12.10 -5.96 10.05
CA LEU A 143 -12.01 -6.23 8.61
C LEU A 143 -10.88 -7.21 8.27
N GLU A 144 -9.74 -7.14 8.96
CA GLU A 144 -8.67 -8.13 8.82
C GLU A 144 -9.12 -9.53 9.24
N ALA A 145 -9.89 -9.65 10.32
CA ALA A 145 -10.42 -10.95 10.75
C ALA A 145 -11.44 -11.52 9.75
N TRP A 146 -12.23 -10.65 9.12
CA TRP A 146 -13.24 -11.05 8.14
C TRP A 146 -12.66 -11.39 6.75
N LEU A 147 -11.65 -10.63 6.29
CA LEU A 147 -10.98 -10.87 5.02
C LEU A 147 -9.92 -11.96 5.18
N GLY A 148 -10.26 -13.18 4.79
CA GLY A 148 -9.31 -14.29 4.77
C GLY A 148 -8.14 -14.08 3.79
N PRO A 149 -7.05 -14.87 3.93
CA PRO A 149 -5.89 -14.79 3.04
C PRO A 149 -6.20 -15.12 1.57
N GLU A 150 -7.27 -15.88 1.29
CA GLU A 150 -7.71 -16.26 -0.04
C GLU A 150 -8.01 -15.07 -0.97
N TYR A 151 -8.30 -13.89 -0.41
CA TYR A 151 -8.55 -12.68 -1.20
C TYR A 151 -7.32 -12.22 -1.99
N GLY A 152 -6.10 -12.52 -1.53
CA GLY A 152 -4.88 -12.17 -2.26
C GLY A 152 -4.80 -12.87 -3.63
N PRO A 153 -4.77 -14.21 -3.66
CA PRO A 153 -4.80 -14.96 -4.92
C PRO A 153 -6.07 -14.70 -5.72
N PHE A 154 -7.23 -14.54 -5.07
CA PHE A 154 -8.48 -14.23 -5.76
C PHE A 154 -8.40 -12.94 -6.60
N VAL A 155 -7.89 -11.85 -6.02
CA VAL A 155 -7.68 -10.60 -6.77
C VAL A 155 -6.62 -10.78 -7.86
N SER A 156 -5.56 -11.54 -7.58
CA SER A 156 -4.51 -11.84 -8.56
C SER A 156 -5.07 -12.55 -9.81
N ILE A 157 -5.95 -13.54 -9.62
CA ILE A 157 -6.64 -14.25 -10.71
C ILE A 157 -7.49 -13.28 -11.53
N LEU A 158 -8.35 -12.49 -10.87
CA LEU A 158 -9.22 -11.53 -11.54
C LEU A 158 -8.40 -10.49 -12.33
N GLY A 159 -7.30 -10.00 -11.76
CA GLY A 159 -6.37 -9.08 -12.41
C GLY A 159 -5.69 -9.70 -13.62
N ALA A 160 -5.26 -10.96 -13.53
CA ALA A 160 -4.63 -11.68 -14.63
C ALA A 160 -5.61 -11.95 -15.78
N VAL A 161 -6.84 -12.38 -15.48
CA VAL A 161 -7.92 -12.54 -16.48
C VAL A 161 -8.25 -11.20 -17.15
N ARG A 162 -8.31 -10.11 -16.39
CA ARG A 162 -8.54 -8.75 -16.93
C ARG A 162 -7.47 -8.37 -17.96
N ARG A 163 -6.20 -8.69 -17.69
CA ARG A 163 -5.07 -8.43 -18.61
C ARG A 163 -5.12 -9.33 -19.85
N ALA A 164 -5.38 -10.63 -19.67
CA ALA A 164 -5.47 -11.58 -20.77
C ALA A 164 -6.58 -11.22 -21.77
N LEU A 165 -7.68 -10.65 -21.29
CA LEU A 165 -8.82 -10.21 -22.11
C LEU A 165 -8.79 -8.70 -22.45
N ALA A 166 -7.63 -8.05 -22.39
CA ALA A 166 -7.53 -6.61 -22.61
C ALA A 166 -8.02 -6.15 -24.01
N ALA A 167 -7.84 -7.00 -25.02
CA ALA A 167 -8.24 -6.73 -26.41
C ALA A 167 -9.76 -6.76 -26.65
N ASP A 168 -10.55 -7.34 -25.73
CA ASP A 168 -12.01 -7.45 -25.85
C ASP A 168 -12.71 -6.96 -24.56
N PRO A 169 -12.97 -5.65 -24.44
CA PRO A 169 -13.59 -5.07 -23.26
C PRO A 169 -14.97 -5.62 -22.92
N ALA A 170 -15.77 -6.00 -23.93
CA ALA A 170 -17.13 -6.50 -23.73
C ALA A 170 -17.10 -7.90 -23.13
N ARG A 171 -16.31 -8.81 -23.73
CA ARG A 171 -16.09 -10.15 -23.18
C ARG A 171 -15.46 -10.09 -21.80
N ARG A 172 -14.45 -9.23 -21.60
CA ARG A 172 -13.77 -9.04 -20.31
C ARG A 172 -14.75 -8.68 -19.19
N THR A 173 -15.65 -7.72 -19.42
CA THR A 173 -16.65 -7.32 -18.41
C THR A 173 -17.59 -8.47 -18.08
N GLY A 174 -18.08 -9.19 -19.10
CA GLY A 174 -18.94 -10.36 -18.91
C GLY A 174 -18.26 -11.49 -18.12
N VAL A 175 -17.03 -11.86 -18.51
CA VAL A 175 -16.23 -12.90 -17.85
C VAL A 175 -15.94 -12.56 -16.39
N LEU A 176 -15.47 -11.34 -16.10
CA LEU A 176 -15.16 -10.92 -14.74
C LEU A 176 -16.41 -10.89 -13.85
N GLY A 177 -17.55 -10.42 -14.39
CA GLY A 177 -18.83 -10.45 -13.68
C GLY A 177 -19.25 -11.89 -13.33
N GLN A 178 -19.11 -12.83 -14.26
CA GLN A 178 -19.42 -14.23 -14.02
C GLN A 178 -18.47 -14.88 -13.01
N LEU A 179 -17.17 -14.58 -13.05
CA LEU A 179 -16.21 -15.08 -12.07
C LEU A 179 -16.51 -14.57 -10.65
N LEU A 180 -16.86 -13.28 -10.52
CA LEU A 180 -17.27 -12.70 -9.23
C LEU A 180 -18.55 -13.33 -8.66
N ALA A 181 -19.47 -13.77 -9.53
CA ALA A 181 -20.70 -14.46 -9.15
C ALA A 181 -20.53 -15.99 -9.01
N SER A 182 -19.31 -16.51 -9.16
CA SER A 182 -19.02 -17.94 -9.15
C SER A 182 -18.43 -18.40 -7.80
N PRO A 183 -18.29 -19.72 -7.58
CA PRO A 183 -17.59 -20.26 -6.41
C PRO A 183 -16.07 -20.00 -6.38
N LEU A 184 -15.50 -19.20 -7.28
CA LEU A 184 -14.05 -19.01 -7.42
C LEU A 184 -13.37 -18.68 -6.08
N LEU A 185 -13.93 -17.76 -5.27
CA LEU A 185 -13.34 -17.41 -3.98
C LEU A 185 -13.27 -18.62 -3.03
N GLU A 186 -14.32 -19.46 -3.01
CA GLU A 186 -14.35 -20.69 -2.21
C GLU A 186 -13.32 -21.70 -2.73
N LEU A 187 -13.20 -21.85 -4.05
CA LEU A 187 -12.20 -22.74 -4.63
C LEU A 187 -10.77 -22.29 -4.32
N VAL A 188 -10.52 -20.98 -4.32
CA VAL A 188 -9.23 -20.40 -3.89
C VAL A 188 -8.98 -20.66 -2.41
N ARG A 189 -10.00 -20.46 -1.55
CA ARG A 189 -9.94 -20.78 -0.12
C ARG A 189 -9.58 -22.25 0.13
N GLN A 190 -10.17 -23.16 -0.63
CA GLN A 190 -9.94 -24.60 -0.55
C GLN A 190 -8.70 -25.07 -1.34
N ARG A 191 -8.04 -24.16 -2.07
CA ARG A 191 -6.87 -24.45 -2.93
C ARG A 191 -7.13 -25.53 -3.98
N ARG A 192 -8.35 -25.58 -4.52
CA ARG A 192 -8.78 -26.58 -5.51
C ARG A 192 -8.34 -26.18 -6.92
N ARG A 193 -7.04 -26.31 -7.21
CA ARG A 193 -6.41 -25.86 -8.47
C ARG A 193 -7.13 -26.36 -9.72
N ASP A 194 -7.37 -27.67 -9.82
CA ASP A 194 -8.01 -28.26 -11.00
C ASP A 194 -9.44 -27.74 -11.21
N ASP A 195 -10.18 -27.52 -10.13
CA ASP A 195 -11.53 -26.95 -10.20
C ASP A 195 -11.52 -25.47 -10.57
N ILE A 196 -10.48 -24.72 -10.16
CA ILE A 196 -10.28 -23.33 -10.60
C ILE A 196 -10.00 -23.30 -12.10
N ASP A 197 -9.11 -24.16 -12.59
CA ASP A 197 -8.78 -24.25 -14.02
C ASP A 197 -9.99 -24.67 -14.84
N ALA A 198 -10.78 -25.65 -14.38
CA ALA A 198 -12.03 -26.03 -15.02
C ALA A 198 -13.06 -24.90 -15.03
N LEU A 199 -13.14 -24.12 -13.94
CA LEU A 199 -14.01 -22.96 -13.84
C LEU A 199 -13.59 -21.84 -14.81
N LEU A 200 -12.30 -21.56 -14.90
CA LEU A 200 -11.73 -20.57 -15.81
C LEU A 200 -11.93 -20.99 -17.27
N ALA A 201 -11.68 -22.26 -17.62
CA ALA A 201 -11.94 -22.79 -18.95
C ALA A 201 -13.42 -22.61 -19.35
N ARG A 202 -14.35 -22.96 -18.44
CA ARG A 202 -15.79 -22.85 -18.68
C ARG A 202 -16.28 -21.41 -18.86
N ILE A 203 -15.79 -20.46 -18.06
CA ILE A 203 -16.29 -19.08 -18.06
C ILE A 203 -15.50 -18.19 -19.02
N ALA A 204 -14.18 -18.33 -19.04
CA ALA A 204 -13.27 -17.45 -19.74
C ALA A 204 -12.70 -18.07 -21.03
N GLY A 205 -12.78 -19.39 -21.20
CA GLY A 205 -12.34 -20.16 -22.37
C GLY A 205 -11.11 -21.03 -22.10
N ASP A 206 -10.96 -22.13 -22.85
CA ASP A 206 -10.02 -23.24 -22.60
C ASP A 206 -8.53 -22.88 -22.49
N GLY A 207 -8.14 -21.66 -22.88
CA GLY A 207 -6.76 -21.18 -22.79
C GLY A 207 -6.38 -20.47 -21.49
N LEU A 208 -7.30 -20.34 -20.53
CA LEU A 208 -7.08 -19.62 -19.27
C LEU A 208 -7.00 -20.59 -18.10
N THR A 209 -5.78 -20.94 -17.71
CA THR A 209 -5.45 -21.70 -16.50
C THR A 209 -4.66 -20.82 -15.53
N LEU A 210 -4.57 -21.20 -14.26
CA LEU A 210 -3.73 -20.54 -13.26
C LEU A 210 -2.27 -20.46 -13.71
N GLU A 211 -1.76 -21.53 -14.34
CA GLU A 211 -0.41 -21.56 -14.90
C GLU A 211 -0.26 -20.59 -16.08
N GLY A 212 -1.19 -20.62 -17.04
CA GLY A 212 -1.19 -19.71 -18.18
C GLY A 212 -1.33 -18.23 -17.77
N LEU A 213 -1.95 -17.97 -16.62
CA LEU A 213 -2.09 -16.65 -16.02
C LEU A 213 -0.89 -16.23 -15.15
N GLY A 214 0.05 -17.15 -14.86
CA GLY A 214 1.17 -16.91 -13.97
C GLY A 214 0.76 -16.62 -12.52
N VAL A 215 -0.36 -17.19 -12.07
CA VAL A 215 -0.87 -16.98 -10.71
C VAL A 215 -0.59 -18.20 -9.84
N ALA A 216 0.18 -18.00 -8.78
CA ALA A 216 0.41 -19.01 -7.76
C ALA A 216 -0.65 -18.91 -6.64
N LEU A 217 -1.09 -20.05 -6.13
CA LEU A 217 -1.81 -20.14 -4.86
C LEU A 217 -0.74 -20.36 -3.78
N GLU A 218 -0.41 -19.33 -2.98
CA GLU A 218 0.70 -19.38 -2.02
C GLU A 218 0.67 -20.65 -1.12
N GLU A 219 1.83 -21.29 -0.95
CA GLU A 219 2.03 -22.37 0.03
C GLU A 219 2.01 -21.78 1.45
N ARG A 220 1.47 -22.53 2.43
CA ARG A 220 1.42 -22.06 3.82
C ARG A 220 2.86 -21.92 4.34
N SER A 221 3.28 -20.72 4.73
CA SER A 221 4.32 -20.52 5.75
C SER A 221 3.74 -20.79 7.14
#